data_AF-A0AAN0Z6F2-F1
#
_entry.id   AF-A0AAN0Z6F2-F1
#
_cell.length_a   1.000
_cell.length_b   1.000
_cell.length_c   1.000
_cell.angle_alpha   90.00
_cell.angle_beta   90.00
_cell.angle_gamma   90.00
#
_symmetry.space_group_name_H-M   'P 1'
#
loop_
_entity.id
_entity.type
_entity.pdbx_description
1 polymer ?
#
loop_
_entity_poly.entity_id
_entity_poly.type
_entity_poly.pdbx_seq_one_letter_code
_entity_poly.pdbx_strand_id
1 'polypeptide(L)'
;MAFPVQTLTQLRPILVGFRKSAGLTQAQLAARLGITQQSYAQLEANPSAVSIERLFKVMNALGVRMMLSLDERDAPADAADSASAAEPVARRKPVASKRGTTAATTPTGAAVGTARKRPTATARARPRASEREDW
;
A
#
# COMPACT_ATOMS: atom_id res chain seq x y z
N MET A 1 -8.97 -13.65 -3.80
CA MET A 1 -8.48 -14.33 -2.59
C MET A 1 -7.42 -13.45 -1.93
N ALA A 2 -7.41 -13.34 -0.61
CA ALA A 2 -6.45 -12.53 0.13
C ALA A 2 -5.38 -13.41 0.80
N PHE A 3 -4.13 -12.96 0.77
CA PHE A 3 -2.99 -13.67 1.36
C PHE A 3 -2.34 -12.76 2.39
N PRO A 4 -2.72 -12.86 3.68
CA PRO A 4 -2.14 -12.02 4.72
C PRO A 4 -0.65 -12.35 4.88
N VAL A 5 0.18 -11.30 4.98
CA VAL A 5 1.62 -11.42 5.22
C VAL A 5 1.90 -10.90 6.62
N GLN A 6 2.24 -11.81 7.52
CA GLN A 6 2.63 -11.52 8.91
C GLN A 6 4.15 -11.53 9.08
N THR A 7 4.87 -12.30 8.27
CA THR A 7 6.33 -12.40 8.33
C THR A 7 6.97 -12.36 6.95
N LEU A 8 8.23 -11.93 6.89
CA LEU A 8 8.96 -11.82 5.61
C LEU A 8 9.20 -13.19 4.93
N THR A 9 9.27 -14.27 5.71
CA THR A 9 9.46 -15.63 5.18
C THR A 9 8.25 -16.11 4.35
N GLN A 10 7.07 -15.53 4.57
CA GLN A 10 5.85 -15.83 3.81
C GLN A 10 5.89 -15.24 2.39
N LEU A 11 6.69 -14.22 2.13
CA LEU A 11 6.73 -13.55 0.82
C LEU A 11 7.15 -14.49 -0.31
N ARG A 12 8.15 -15.34 -0.08
CA ARG A 12 8.65 -16.27 -1.11
C ARG A 12 7.57 -17.24 -1.62
N PRO A 13 6.94 -18.07 -0.78
CA PRO A 13 5.91 -19.01 -1.26
C PRO A 13 4.72 -18.27 -1.89
N ILE A 14 4.37 -17.08 -1.41
CA ILE A 14 3.30 -16.25 -2.00
C ILE A 14 3.67 -15.80 -3.42
N LEU A 15 4.87 -15.24 -3.63
CA LEU A 15 5.33 -14.81 -4.95
C LEU A 15 5.42 -15.99 -5.95
N VAL A 16 5.95 -17.13 -5.50
CA VAL A 16 6.01 -18.36 -6.30
C VAL A 16 4.60 -18.82 -6.68
N GLY A 17 3.67 -18.80 -5.73
CA GLY A 17 2.27 -19.15 -5.95
C GLY A 17 1.62 -18.28 -7.02
N PHE A 18 1.75 -16.96 -6.90
CA PHE A 18 1.21 -16.01 -7.89
C PHE A 18 1.83 -16.17 -9.27
N ARG A 19 3.15 -16.39 -9.35
CA ARG A 19 3.82 -16.63 -10.63
C ARG A 19 3.27 -17.89 -11.30
N LYS A 20 3.12 -18.99 -10.55
CA LYS A 20 2.56 -20.24 -11.06
C LYS A 20 1.09 -20.10 -11.44
N SER A 21 0.26 -19.40 -10.66
CA SER A 21 -1.13 -19.17 -11.01
C SER A 21 -1.29 -18.29 -12.26
N ALA A 22 -0.33 -17.41 -12.53
CA ALA A 22 -0.26 -16.63 -13.76
C ALA A 22 0.28 -17.42 -14.97
N GLY A 23 0.66 -18.70 -14.79
CA GLY A 23 1.21 -19.54 -15.87
C GLY A 23 2.60 -19.10 -16.35
N LEU A 24 3.33 -18.30 -15.56
CA LEU A 24 4.62 -17.74 -15.97
C LEU A 24 5.80 -18.57 -15.46
N THR A 25 6.81 -18.78 -16.31
CA THR A 25 8.13 -19.23 -15.88
C THR A 25 8.92 -18.07 -15.26
N GLN A 26 10.01 -18.38 -14.54
CA GLN A 26 10.92 -17.36 -14.01
C GLN A 26 11.50 -16.49 -15.15
N ALA A 27 11.89 -17.11 -16.27
CA ALA A 27 12.42 -16.41 -17.43
C ALA A 27 11.39 -15.46 -18.07
N GLN A 28 10.13 -15.90 -18.19
CA GLN A 28 9.05 -15.07 -18.75
C GLN A 28 8.76 -13.84 -17.89
N LEU A 29 8.71 -14.00 -16.57
CA LEU A 29 8.51 -12.86 -15.67
C LEU A 29 9.72 -11.93 -15.63
N ALA A 30 10.94 -12.48 -15.66
CA ALA A 30 12.15 -11.68 -15.78
C ALA A 30 12.14 -10.83 -17.06
N ALA A 31 11.74 -11.41 -18.20
CA ALA A 31 11.60 -10.71 -19.47
C ALA A 31 10.57 -9.57 -19.39
N ARG A 32 9.42 -9.78 -18.75
CA ARG A 32 8.41 -8.72 -18.51
C ARG A 32 8.94 -7.58 -17.64
N LEU A 33 9.84 -7.90 -16.71
CA LEU A 33 10.47 -6.93 -15.82
C LEU A 33 11.70 -6.25 -16.45
N GLY A 34 12.14 -6.65 -17.65
CA GLY A 34 13.35 -6.14 -18.29
C GLY A 34 14.64 -6.50 -17.54
N ILE A 35 14.67 -7.64 -16.84
CA ILE A 35 15.82 -8.13 -16.08
C ILE A 35 16.22 -9.54 -16.54
N THR A 36 17.40 -10.00 -16.13
CA THR A 36 17.84 -11.37 -16.41
C THR A 36 17.06 -12.39 -15.55
N GLN A 37 16.92 -13.62 -16.06
CA GLN A 37 16.30 -14.72 -15.30
C GLN A 37 17.01 -14.95 -13.97
N GLN A 38 18.35 -14.96 -13.95
CA GLN A 38 19.14 -15.12 -12.72
C GLN A 38 18.82 -14.03 -11.69
N SER A 39 18.66 -12.78 -12.13
CA SER A 39 18.31 -11.67 -11.24
C SER A 39 16.89 -11.82 -10.67
N TYR A 40 15.96 -12.37 -11.46
CA TYR A 40 14.63 -12.70 -10.94
C TYR A 40 14.66 -13.91 -10.00
N ALA A 41 15.44 -14.95 -10.31
CA ALA A 41 15.57 -16.14 -9.46
C ALA A 41 16.14 -15.80 -8.07
N GLN A 42 17.15 -14.91 -8.00
CA GLN A 42 17.68 -14.40 -6.73
C GLN A 42 16.63 -13.61 -5.95
N LEU A 43 15.82 -12.78 -6.64
CA LEU A 43 14.71 -12.06 -6.01
C LEU A 43 13.64 -13.01 -5.48
N GLU A 44 13.25 -14.04 -6.24
CA GLU A 44 12.26 -15.05 -5.82
C GLU A 44 12.80 -15.89 -4.64
N ALA A 45 14.10 -16.16 -4.60
CA ALA A 45 14.74 -16.91 -3.53
C ALA A 45 14.82 -16.14 -2.20
N ASN A 46 15.07 -14.83 -2.25
CA ASN A 46 15.17 -13.95 -1.08
C ASN A 46 14.47 -12.59 -1.31
N PRO A 47 13.13 -12.55 -1.26
CA PRO A 47 12.37 -11.32 -1.50
C PRO A 47 12.50 -10.28 -0.38
N SER A 48 12.97 -10.66 0.81
CA SER A 48 13.22 -9.72 1.91
C SER A 48 14.47 -8.87 1.73
N ALA A 49 15.44 -9.32 0.92
CA ALA A 49 16.68 -8.60 0.67
C ALA A 49 16.59 -7.61 -0.50
N VAL A 50 15.48 -7.59 -1.25
CA VAL A 50 15.29 -6.65 -2.36
C VAL A 50 14.60 -5.37 -1.88
N SER A 51 14.80 -4.28 -2.63
CA SER A 51 14.09 -3.04 -2.33
C SER A 51 12.57 -3.22 -2.48
N ILE A 52 11.83 -2.48 -1.66
CA ILE A 52 10.35 -2.43 -1.73
C ILE A 52 9.91 -2.02 -3.14
N GLU A 53 10.57 -1.05 -3.78
CA GLU A 53 10.27 -0.64 -5.16
C GLU A 53 10.35 -1.83 -6.14
N ARG A 54 11.39 -2.65 -6.03
CA ARG A 54 11.57 -3.81 -6.91
C ARG A 54 10.52 -4.88 -6.63
N LEU A 55 10.20 -5.13 -5.36
CA LEU A 55 9.13 -6.03 -4.95
C LEU A 55 7.78 -5.57 -5.54
N PHE A 56 7.47 -4.27 -5.48
CA PHE A 56 6.26 -3.69 -6.06
C PHE A 56 6.18 -3.86 -7.58
N LYS A 57 7.30 -3.69 -8.30
CA LYS A 57 7.34 -3.96 -9.75
C LYS A 57 7.00 -5.41 -10.06
N VAL A 58 7.51 -6.36 -9.27
CA VAL A 58 7.18 -7.80 -9.42
C VAL A 58 5.69 -8.05 -9.16
N MET A 59 5.13 -7.51 -8.07
CA MET A 59 3.71 -7.66 -7.77
C MET A 59 2.83 -7.10 -8.89
N ASN A 60 3.14 -5.91 -9.41
CA ASN A 60 2.41 -5.32 -10.53
C ASN A 60 2.51 -6.16 -11.81
N ALA A 61 3.69 -6.70 -12.13
CA ALA A 61 3.89 -7.57 -13.29
C ALA A 61 3.12 -8.90 -13.17
N LEU A 62 2.83 -9.34 -11.95
CA LEU A 62 2.01 -10.50 -11.62
C LEU A 62 0.50 -10.17 -11.51
N GLY A 63 0.10 -8.91 -11.62
CA GLY A 63 -1.28 -8.48 -11.39
C GLY A 63 -1.74 -8.54 -9.93
N VAL A 64 -0.79 -8.52 -8.99
CA VAL A 64 -1.03 -8.60 -7.55
C VAL A 64 -1.09 -7.19 -6.93
N ARG A 65 -2.12 -6.92 -6.15
CA ARG A 65 -2.28 -5.68 -5.37
C ARG A 65 -1.88 -5.91 -3.91
N MET A 66 -1.07 -5.00 -3.36
CA MET A 66 -0.80 -4.94 -1.92
C MET A 66 -1.84 -4.07 -1.23
N MET A 67 -2.41 -4.55 -0.13
CA MET A 67 -3.34 -3.80 0.73
C MET A 67 -2.75 -3.71 2.13
N LEU A 68 -2.85 -2.54 2.74
CA LEU A 68 -2.44 -2.26 4.11
C LEU A 68 -3.71 -1.97 4.92
N SER A 69 -3.87 -2.67 6.04
CA SER A 69 -4.97 -2.48 6.98
C SER A 69 -4.40 -2.42 8.39
N LEU A 70 -5.06 -1.67 9.28
CA LEU A 70 -4.78 -1.76 10.71
C LEU A 70 -5.19 -3.14 11.21
N ASP A 71 -4.45 -3.71 12.17
CA ASP A 71 -4.87 -4.93 12.86
C ASP A 71 -5.92 -4.54 13.90
N GLU A 72 -7.12 -5.12 13.83
CA GLU A 72 -8.20 -4.84 14.78
C GLU A 72 -7.87 -5.31 16.21
N ARG A 73 -6.82 -6.14 16.39
CA ARG A 73 -6.32 -6.53 17.72
C ARG A 73 -5.65 -5.38 18.47
N ASP A 74 -5.24 -4.33 17.78
CA ASP A 74 -4.68 -3.09 18.37
C ASP A 74 -5.71 -1.95 18.41
N ALA A 75 -7.00 -2.23 18.14
CA ALA A 75 -8.05 -1.23 18.32
C ALA A 75 -8.20 -0.92 19.81
N PRO A 76 -8.15 0.36 20.23
CA PRO A 76 -8.39 0.71 21.63
C PRO A 76 -9.79 0.27 22.02
N ALA A 77 -9.89 -0.46 23.14
CA ALA A 77 -11.13 -1.01 23.67
C ALA A 77 -12.19 0.04 24.05
N ASP A 78 -11.87 1.34 23.94
CA ASP A 78 -12.72 2.46 24.34
C ASP A 78 -13.95 2.72 23.45
N ALA A 79 -14.10 2.01 22.32
CA ALA A 79 -15.27 2.20 21.44
C ALA A 79 -16.42 1.20 21.67
N ALA A 80 -16.24 0.19 22.53
CA ALA A 80 -17.26 -0.85 22.74
C ALA A 80 -18.39 -0.44 23.71
N ASP A 81 -18.28 0.70 24.41
CA ASP A 81 -19.26 1.13 25.42
C ASP A 81 -20.13 2.33 25.00
N SER A 82 -20.36 2.53 23.70
CA SER A 82 -21.24 3.64 23.24
C SER A 82 -22.27 3.27 22.17
N ALA A 83 -22.44 1.98 21.86
CA ALA A 83 -23.44 1.52 20.88
C ALA A 83 -24.63 0.75 21.50
N SER A 84 -24.83 0.80 22.82
CA SER A 84 -26.00 0.19 23.47
C SER A 84 -26.79 1.21 24.30
N ALA A 85 -27.16 2.35 23.70
CA ALA A 85 -28.18 3.24 24.25
C ALA A 85 -28.84 4.11 23.16
N ALA A 86 -29.56 3.48 22.24
CA ALA A 86 -30.62 4.11 21.44
C ALA A 86 -31.54 2.95 21.02
N GLU A 87 -32.77 2.78 21.50
CA GLU A 87 -33.91 3.65 21.79
C GLU A 87 -34.85 2.89 22.78
N PRO A 88 -35.89 3.46 23.43
CA PRO A 88 -36.85 4.44 22.87
C PRO A 88 -37.33 5.52 23.86
N VAL A 89 -38.18 6.47 23.39
CA VAL A 89 -39.44 6.90 24.06
C VAL A 89 -40.06 8.14 23.38
N ALA A 90 -41.28 7.92 22.89
CA ALA A 90 -42.45 8.80 22.85
C ALA A 90 -42.43 10.20 22.19
N ARG A 91 -43.26 10.26 21.13
CA ARG A 91 -44.12 11.37 20.69
C ARG A 91 -44.35 12.49 21.71
N ARG A 92 -44.01 13.74 21.34
CA ARG A 92 -44.81 14.94 21.67
C ARG A 92 -44.82 15.93 20.50
N LYS A 93 -46.01 16.52 20.25
CA LYS A 93 -46.36 17.45 19.16
C LYS A 93 -45.73 18.85 19.34
N PRO A 94 -45.65 19.68 18.28
CA PRO A 94 -44.99 20.99 18.32
C PRO A 94 -45.97 22.13 18.69
N VAL A 95 -45.52 23.10 19.50
CA VAL A 95 -46.17 24.42 19.66
C VAL A 95 -45.12 25.53 19.85
N ALA A 96 -45.19 26.49 18.92
CA ALA A 96 -44.98 27.95 18.99
C ALA A 96 -43.71 28.60 19.62
N SER A 97 -42.87 29.12 18.71
CA SER A 97 -42.47 30.54 18.48
C SER A 97 -42.17 31.49 19.66
N LYS A 98 -40.93 32.01 19.71
CA LYS A 98 -40.53 33.45 19.54
C LYS A 98 -39.02 33.59 19.71
N ARG A 99 -38.29 33.99 18.65
CA ARG A 99 -37.74 35.34 18.38
C ARG A 99 -36.75 35.85 19.44
N GLY A 100 -35.47 35.91 19.07
CA GLY A 100 -34.40 36.61 19.78
C GLY A 100 -33.12 36.72 18.95
N THR A 101 -32.89 37.92 18.41
CA THR A 101 -31.68 38.51 17.77
C THR A 101 -30.42 38.30 18.63
N THR A 102 -29.19 38.05 18.13
CA THR A 102 -28.23 39.03 17.56
C THR A 102 -26.91 38.39 17.07
N ALA A 103 -26.28 39.07 16.10
CA ALA A 103 -24.82 39.23 15.80
C ALA A 103 -23.98 37.97 15.49
N ALA A 104 -23.57 37.72 14.23
CA ALA A 104 -22.51 38.38 13.43
C ALA A 104 -21.07 38.11 13.90
N THR A 105 -20.26 37.46 13.03
CA THR A 105 -18.94 37.93 12.52
C THR A 105 -18.03 36.74 12.14
N THR A 106 -17.75 36.60 10.84
CA THR A 106 -16.57 35.92 10.25
C THR A 106 -15.40 36.91 10.24
N PRO A 107 -14.12 36.50 10.26
CA PRO A 107 -13.38 36.17 9.01
C PRO A 107 -12.45 34.95 9.18
N THR A 108 -12.19 34.13 8.16
CA THR A 108 -11.25 34.31 7.02
C THR A 108 -9.77 34.35 7.40
N GLY A 109 -8.99 33.48 6.75
CA GLY A 109 -7.55 33.62 6.54
C GLY A 109 -6.91 32.25 6.35
N ALA A 110 -6.68 31.79 5.10
CA ALA A 110 -5.46 32.04 4.31
C ALA A 110 -4.24 31.29 4.90
N ALA A 111 -3.32 30.68 4.18
CA ALA A 111 -2.92 30.71 2.78
C ALA A 111 -2.01 29.47 2.60
N VAL A 112 -2.02 28.78 1.46
CA VAL A 112 -1.09 28.99 0.32
C VAL A 112 0.39 28.86 0.69
N GLY A 113 1.11 27.99 -0.02
CA GLY A 113 2.57 28.07 -0.12
C GLY A 113 3.21 26.75 -0.55
N THR A 114 3.21 26.41 -1.85
CA THR A 114 4.36 26.61 -2.76
C THR A 114 5.53 25.64 -2.51
N ALA A 115 5.75 24.70 -3.41
CA ALA A 115 6.73 24.79 -4.50
C ALA A 115 8.06 24.14 -4.11
N ARG A 116 8.39 23.00 -4.72
CA ARG A 116 9.20 22.90 -5.95
C ARG A 116 10.70 22.99 -5.64
N LYS A 117 11.42 21.89 -5.91
CA LYS A 117 12.51 21.79 -6.90
C LYS A 117 13.46 20.62 -6.57
N ARG A 118 13.38 19.58 -7.40
CA ARG A 118 14.52 18.82 -7.96
C ARG A 118 15.57 19.81 -8.50
N PRO A 119 16.88 19.49 -8.56
CA PRO A 119 17.38 18.62 -9.64
C PRO A 119 18.62 17.77 -9.24
N THR A 120 18.85 16.60 -9.86
CA THR A 120 19.94 16.30 -10.85
C THR A 120 21.35 16.51 -10.30
N ALA A 121 22.39 15.74 -10.57
CA ALA A 121 22.76 14.65 -11.48
C ALA A 121 23.92 13.92 -10.72
N THR A 122 24.62 12.87 -11.16
CA THR A 122 25.24 12.56 -12.45
C THR A 122 25.89 11.19 -12.28
N ALA A 123 25.91 10.40 -13.36
CA ALA A 123 26.98 9.50 -13.85
C ALA A 123 28.04 8.95 -12.86
N ARG A 124 28.61 7.76 -12.95
CA ARG A 124 28.76 6.72 -13.99
C ARG A 124 29.70 5.70 -13.31
N ALA A 125 29.50 4.41 -13.51
CA ALA A 125 30.61 3.48 -13.75
C ALA A 125 30.06 2.09 -14.08
N ARG A 126 30.34 1.62 -15.29
CA ARG A 126 30.21 0.23 -15.70
C ARG A 126 31.32 -0.59 -15.03
N PRO A 127 31.07 -1.84 -14.62
CA PRO A 127 32.10 -2.86 -14.63
C PRO A 127 31.94 -3.79 -15.84
N ARG A 128 33.08 -4.34 -16.24
CA ARG A 128 33.34 -5.17 -17.42
C ARG A 128 32.48 -6.44 -17.44
N ALA A 129 32.07 -6.84 -18.64
CA ALA A 129 31.50 -8.15 -18.90
C ALA A 129 32.63 -9.19 -18.94
N SER A 130 32.52 -10.22 -18.10
CA SER A 130 33.12 -11.52 -18.33
C SER A 130 32.04 -12.46 -18.87
N GLU A 131 32.37 -13.18 -19.95
CA GLU A 131 31.71 -14.43 -20.42
C GLU A 131 31.23 -15.29 -19.23
N ARG A 132 29.95 -15.70 -19.15
CA ARG A 132 29.27 -16.80 -19.89
C ARG A 132 29.90 -18.16 -19.60
N GLU A 133 29.40 -18.83 -18.57
CA GLU A 133 29.32 -20.29 -18.52
C GLU A 133 27.90 -20.65 -18.06
N ASP A 134 27.25 -21.49 -18.85
CA ASP A 134 25.87 -21.95 -18.73
C ASP A 134 25.72 -22.99 -17.60
N TRP A 135 24.94 -22.67 -16.56
CA TRP A 135 24.22 -23.64 -15.72
C TRP A 135 23.04 -22.98 -15.00
#